data_AF-A0A1Q8IYK4-F1
#
_entry.id   AF-A0A1Q8IYK4-F1
#
_cell.length_a   1.000
_cell.length_b   1.000
_cell.length_c   1.000
_cell.angle_alpha   90.00
_cell.angle_beta   90.00
_cell.angle_gamma   90.00
#
_symmetry.space_group_name_H-M   'P 1'
#
loop_
_entity.id
_entity.type
_entity.pdbx_description
1 polymer ?
#
loop_
_entity_poly.entity_id
_entity_poly.type
_entity_poly.pdbx_seq_one_letter_code
_entity_poly.pdbx_strand_id
1 'polypeptide(L)'
;MDKLVLSLLLSLLAGFLTAVGTFVKLVNDKESKVTEFRQQWTDTARQSLADLLSQLRYYCNLTAELTALESEASSIVRRPSDPEKLNEFDSALLQNVLESQSKNREALKQALRNNREAIHNAYAFAKLHFKPNDPDFLHVETKVDQALQLIDGNLPGGNSGQTLRAELMLLINDLTTLSRGLLKKEWENIKGGERAYRLTRIWAKRGGLAGAGALTVLLGCFGVAALLNWKETSDIAMLAKLGTSKSGEPAAHSAQNYSVPVAAPQVTNACAEIPPPGVTVVQQIATNGEGRMESSTTPTTPTTAPVTSRPKTRVKAPACEIAGTTQ
;
A
#
# COMPACT_ATOMS: atom_id res chain seq x y z
N MET A 1 60.05 -15.55 7.88
CA MET A 1 59.28 -15.21 6.66
C MET A 1 57.93 -14.58 7.05
N ASP A 2 57.90 -13.89 8.19
CA ASP A 2 56.67 -13.83 8.98
C ASP A 2 55.85 -12.57 8.67
N LYS A 3 56.51 -11.54 8.14
CA LYS A 3 55.87 -10.30 7.68
C LYS A 3 54.96 -10.52 6.46
N LEU A 4 55.38 -11.40 5.53
CA LEU A 4 54.58 -11.75 4.34
C LEU A 4 53.32 -12.54 4.72
N VAL A 5 53.46 -13.54 5.59
CA VAL A 5 52.33 -14.36 6.06
C VAL A 5 51.30 -13.51 6.81
N LEU A 6 51.76 -12.63 7.70
CA LEU A 6 50.88 -11.73 8.45
C LEU A 6 50.13 -10.76 7.51
N SER A 7 50.84 -10.17 6.54
CA SER A 7 50.23 -9.26 5.56
C SER A 7 49.18 -9.96 4.69
N LEU A 8 49.46 -11.18 4.25
CA LEU A 8 48.53 -11.97 3.44
C LEU A 8 47.28 -12.35 4.24
N LEU A 9 47.44 -12.71 5.50
CA LEU A 9 46.32 -13.04 6.39
C LEU A 9 45.45 -11.81 6.70
N LEU A 10 46.07 -10.64 6.95
CA LEU A 10 45.35 -9.37 7.14
C LEU A 10 44.56 -8.97 5.89
N SER A 11 45.15 -9.12 4.69
CA SER A 11 44.47 -8.85 3.43
C SER A 11 43.30 -9.80 3.19
N LEU A 12 43.48 -11.10 3.47
CA LEU A 12 42.42 -12.10 3.37
C LEU A 12 41.29 -11.82 4.36
N LEU A 13 41.61 -11.43 5.59
CA LEU A 13 40.63 -11.02 6.59
C LEU A 13 39.85 -9.77 6.16
N ALA A 14 40.55 -8.75 5.66
CA ALA A 14 39.92 -7.55 5.15
C ALA A 14 38.96 -7.88 3.98
N GLY A 15 39.41 -8.69 3.02
CA GLY A 15 38.58 -9.16 1.91
C GLY A 15 37.35 -9.95 2.37
N PHE A 16 37.51 -10.82 3.37
CA PHE A 16 36.39 -11.54 3.98
C PHE A 16 35.37 -10.60 4.65
N LEU A 17 35.84 -9.64 5.45
CA LEU A 17 34.97 -8.65 6.10
C LEU A 17 34.22 -7.80 5.07
N THR A 18 34.89 -7.36 4.00
CA THR A 18 34.25 -6.65 2.88
C THR A 18 33.20 -7.53 2.20
N ALA A 19 33.49 -8.82 1.96
CA ALA A 19 32.53 -9.74 1.35
C ALA A 19 31.28 -9.93 2.23
N VAL A 20 31.45 -10.10 3.54
CA VAL A 20 30.34 -10.20 4.50
C VAL A 20 29.53 -8.90 4.53
N GLY A 21 30.19 -7.74 4.55
CA GLY A 21 29.52 -6.43 4.52
C GLY A 21 28.69 -6.22 3.25
N THR A 22 29.26 -6.54 2.09
CA THR A 22 28.55 -6.46 0.80
C THR A 22 27.37 -7.43 0.75
N PHE A 23 27.52 -8.65 1.27
CA PHE A 23 26.41 -9.61 1.34
C PHE A 23 25.25 -9.09 2.20
N VAL A 24 25.53 -8.57 3.40
CA VAL A 24 24.50 -7.98 4.28
C VAL A 24 23.82 -6.80 3.59
N LYS A 25 24.58 -5.95 2.90
CA LYS A 25 24.02 -4.83 2.14
C LYS A 25 23.08 -5.31 1.02
N LEU A 26 23.49 -6.29 0.22
CA LEU A 26 22.65 -6.84 -0.85
C LEU A 26 21.36 -7.47 -0.33
N VAL A 27 21.44 -8.18 0.80
CA VAL A 27 20.26 -8.75 1.47
C VAL A 27 19.32 -7.64 1.93
N ASN A 28 19.85 -6.61 2.59
CA ASN A 28 19.06 -5.46 3.05
C ASN A 28 18.42 -4.67 1.88
N ASP A 29 19.17 -4.43 0.80
CA ASP A 29 18.66 -3.71 -0.38
C ASP A 29 17.53 -4.50 -1.07
N LYS A 30 17.65 -5.83 -1.12
CA LYS A 30 16.59 -6.70 -1.65
C LYS A 30 15.35 -6.65 -0.76
N GLU A 31 15.51 -6.65 0.57
CA GLU A 31 14.40 -6.58 1.53
C GLU A 31 13.65 -5.26 1.48
N SER A 32 14.39 -4.15 1.38
CA SER A 32 13.81 -2.82 1.23
C SER A 32 12.90 -2.77 0.00
N LYS A 33 13.40 -3.26 -1.14
CA LYS A 33 12.63 -3.33 -2.39
C LYS A 33 11.41 -4.25 -2.31
N VAL A 34 11.56 -5.46 -1.74
CA VAL A 34 10.42 -6.38 -1.59
C VAL A 34 9.34 -5.78 -0.69
N THR A 35 9.74 -5.06 0.36
CA THR A 35 8.80 -4.36 1.25
C THR A 35 8.06 -3.24 0.50
N GLU A 36 8.78 -2.45 -0.29
CA GLU A 36 8.21 -1.40 -1.13
C GLU A 36 7.22 -1.96 -2.15
N PHE A 37 7.57 -3.02 -2.88
CA PHE A 37 6.66 -3.67 -3.84
C PHE A 37 5.39 -4.19 -3.17
N ARG A 38 5.50 -4.74 -1.95
CA ARG A 38 4.34 -5.24 -1.19
C ARG A 38 3.44 -4.10 -0.71
N GLN A 39 4.03 -2.98 -0.33
CA GLN A 39 3.27 -1.78 0.03
C GLN A 39 2.55 -1.22 -1.19
N GLN A 40 3.25 -1.05 -2.32
CA GLN A 40 2.65 -0.63 -3.59
C GLN A 40 1.50 -1.55 -4.00
N TRP A 41 1.69 -2.87 -3.97
CA TRP A 41 0.64 -3.84 -4.26
C TRP A 41 -0.57 -3.71 -3.30
N THR A 42 -0.34 -3.48 -2.01
CA THR A 42 -1.43 -3.30 -1.03
C THR A 42 -2.21 -2.02 -1.32
N ASP A 43 -1.52 -0.95 -1.70
CA ASP A 43 -2.13 0.34 -2.00
C ASP A 43 -2.95 0.27 -3.29
N THR A 44 -2.44 -0.38 -4.34
CA THR A 44 -3.20 -0.60 -5.58
C THR A 44 -4.38 -1.55 -5.39
N ALA A 45 -4.22 -2.61 -4.58
CA ALA A 45 -5.32 -3.51 -4.23
C ALA A 45 -6.41 -2.76 -3.46
N ARG A 46 -6.04 -1.92 -2.47
CA ARG A 46 -7.00 -1.08 -1.72
C ARG A 46 -7.72 -0.11 -2.65
N GLN A 47 -7.00 0.54 -3.56
CA GLN A 47 -7.57 1.48 -4.51
C GLN A 47 -8.58 0.77 -5.44
N SER A 48 -8.21 -0.38 -6.00
CA SER A 48 -9.09 -1.14 -6.90
C SER A 48 -10.41 -1.57 -6.25
N LEU A 49 -10.36 -2.00 -4.99
CA LEU A 49 -11.56 -2.35 -4.21
C LEU A 49 -12.40 -1.12 -3.86
N ALA A 50 -11.76 0.02 -3.55
CA ALA A 50 -12.45 1.27 -3.30
C ALA A 50 -13.14 1.79 -4.57
N ASP A 51 -12.48 1.70 -5.72
CA ASP A 51 -13.02 2.07 -7.02
C ASP A 51 -14.25 1.19 -7.34
N LEU A 52 -14.15 -0.13 -7.20
CA LEU A 52 -15.29 -1.04 -7.37
C LEU A 52 -16.47 -0.67 -6.47
N LEU A 53 -16.22 -0.46 -5.17
CA LEU A 53 -17.26 -0.07 -4.21
C LEU A 53 -17.90 1.28 -4.56
N SER A 54 -17.11 2.22 -5.09
CA SER A 54 -17.59 3.53 -5.50
C SER A 54 -18.50 3.44 -6.72
N GLN A 55 -18.15 2.63 -7.74
CA GLN A 55 -18.96 2.43 -8.93
C GLN A 55 -20.28 1.72 -8.60
N LEU A 56 -20.25 0.73 -7.70
CA LEU A 56 -21.46 0.08 -7.20
C LEU A 56 -22.39 1.06 -6.47
N ARG A 57 -21.84 1.95 -5.62
CA ARG A 57 -22.64 2.98 -4.95
C ARG A 57 -23.18 4.03 -5.91
N TYR A 58 -22.39 4.41 -6.90
CA TYR A 58 -22.82 5.31 -7.95
C TYR A 58 -23.99 4.70 -8.75
N TYR A 59 -23.94 3.40 -9.03
CA TYR A 59 -25.05 2.67 -9.63
C TYR A 59 -26.33 2.75 -8.79
N CYS A 60 -26.24 2.48 -7.48
CA CYS A 60 -27.38 2.60 -6.55
C CYS A 60 -28.03 3.99 -6.57
N ASN A 61 -27.24 5.05 -6.78
CA ASN A 61 -27.74 6.41 -6.84
C ASN A 61 -28.42 6.70 -8.17
N LEU A 62 -27.81 6.30 -9.29
CA LEU A 62 -28.42 6.41 -10.62
C LEU A 62 -29.75 5.66 -10.72
N THR A 63 -29.83 4.44 -10.15
CA THR A 63 -31.09 3.68 -10.14
C THR A 63 -32.17 4.35 -9.30
N ALA A 64 -31.79 4.99 -8.19
CA ALA A 64 -32.73 5.71 -7.34
C ALA A 64 -33.29 6.95 -8.04
N GLU A 65 -32.41 7.70 -8.72
CA GLU A 65 -32.78 8.87 -9.50
C GLU A 65 -33.70 8.51 -10.67
N LEU A 66 -33.39 7.43 -11.39
CA LEU A 66 -34.26 6.92 -12.45
C LEU A 66 -35.63 6.50 -11.91
N THR A 67 -35.68 5.80 -10.76
CA THR A 67 -36.94 5.39 -10.13
C THR A 67 -37.77 6.60 -9.68
N ALA A 68 -37.12 7.63 -9.12
CA ALA A 68 -37.78 8.87 -8.73
C ALA A 68 -38.39 9.59 -9.94
N LEU A 69 -37.62 9.70 -11.03
CA LEU A 69 -38.06 10.32 -12.28
C LEU A 69 -39.24 9.56 -12.93
N GLU A 70 -39.21 8.23 -12.91
CA GLU A 70 -40.34 7.40 -13.39
C GLU A 70 -41.59 7.59 -12.53
N SER A 71 -41.43 7.71 -11.20
CA SER A 71 -42.55 7.98 -10.30
C SER A 71 -43.18 9.36 -10.56
N GLU A 72 -42.36 10.39 -10.78
CA GLU A 72 -42.82 11.74 -11.11
C GLU A 72 -43.53 11.78 -12.46
N ALA A 73 -42.94 11.17 -13.50
CA ALA A 73 -43.56 11.08 -14.82
C ALA A 73 -44.93 10.38 -14.76
N SER A 74 -45.07 9.31 -13.97
CA SER A 74 -46.35 8.62 -13.79
C SER A 74 -47.42 9.48 -13.11
N SER A 75 -47.01 10.41 -12.23
CA SER A 75 -47.92 11.34 -11.55
C SER A 75 -48.44 12.43 -12.48
N ILE A 76 -47.60 12.89 -13.42
CA ILE A 76 -47.98 13.87 -14.44
C ILE A 76 -48.99 13.25 -15.42
N VAL A 77 -48.75 12.02 -15.88
CA VAL A 77 -49.64 11.31 -16.81
C VAL A 77 -51.00 11.00 -16.18
N ARG A 78 -51.06 10.75 -14.87
CA ARG A 78 -52.31 10.44 -14.16
C ARG A 78 -53.19 11.65 -13.86
N ARG A 79 -52.73 12.88 -14.11
CA ARG A 79 -53.54 14.06 -13.85
C ARG A 79 -54.72 14.09 -14.83
N PRO A 80 -55.98 13.96 -14.37
CA PRO A 80 -57.14 13.99 -15.26
C PRO A 80 -57.32 15.42 -15.74
N SER A 81 -56.71 15.71 -16.89
CA SER A 81 -56.97 16.91 -17.64
C SER A 81 -58.33 16.76 -18.29
N ASP A 82 -59.33 17.49 -17.81
CA ASP A 82 -60.59 17.71 -18.53
C ASP A 82 -60.21 18.20 -19.94
N PRO A 83 -60.35 17.36 -20.99
CA PRO A 83 -59.76 17.66 -22.30
C PRO A 83 -60.34 18.92 -22.94
N GLU A 84 -61.53 19.36 -22.50
CA GLU A 84 -62.19 20.57 -22.98
C GLU A 84 -61.66 21.88 -22.36
N LYS A 85 -60.87 21.84 -21.28
CA LYS A 85 -60.39 23.05 -20.58
C LYS A 85 -58.89 23.30 -20.69
N LEU A 86 -58.14 22.44 -21.40
CA LEU A 86 -56.73 22.72 -21.63
C LEU A 86 -56.60 23.84 -22.66
N ASN A 87 -56.08 24.99 -22.22
CA ASN A 87 -55.69 26.04 -23.13
C ASN A 87 -54.54 25.52 -24.03
N GLU A 88 -54.44 26.04 -25.25
CA GLU A 88 -53.36 25.74 -26.19
C GLU A 88 -51.97 25.95 -25.56
N PHE A 89 -51.85 26.98 -24.71
CA PHE A 89 -50.65 27.26 -23.92
C PHE A 89 -50.25 26.12 -22.96
N ASP A 90 -51.23 25.50 -22.30
CA ASP A 90 -50.98 24.41 -21.33
C ASP A 90 -50.51 23.14 -22.05
N SER A 91 -51.01 22.90 -23.28
CA SER A 91 -50.55 21.78 -24.12
C SER A 91 -49.09 21.93 -24.54
N ALA A 92 -48.67 23.12 -24.97
CA ALA A 92 -47.28 23.38 -25.36
C ALA A 92 -46.32 23.25 -24.16
N LEU A 93 -46.70 23.78 -22.99
CA LEU A 93 -45.92 23.64 -21.77
C LEU A 93 -45.78 22.17 -21.35
N LEU A 94 -46.88 21.41 -21.40
CA LEU A 94 -46.88 19.98 -21.07
C LEU A 94 -45.95 19.20 -22.01
N GLN A 95 -46.00 19.50 -23.31
CA GLN A 95 -45.12 18.87 -24.30
C GLN A 95 -43.65 19.15 -24.02
N ASN A 96 -43.29 20.39 -23.69
CA ASN A 96 -41.92 20.77 -23.32
C ASN A 96 -41.44 20.04 -22.05
N VAL A 97 -42.30 19.90 -21.04
CA VAL A 97 -41.99 19.16 -19.81
C VAL A 97 -41.78 17.67 -20.11
N LEU A 98 -42.66 17.07 -20.91
CA LEU A 98 -42.54 15.66 -21.31
C LEU A 98 -41.27 15.41 -22.12
N GLU A 99 -40.94 16.30 -23.05
CA GLU A 99 -39.71 16.21 -23.85
C GLU A 99 -38.46 16.31 -22.95
N SER A 100 -38.42 17.28 -22.04
CA SER A 100 -37.33 17.45 -21.07
C SER A 100 -37.16 16.21 -20.17
N GLN A 101 -38.27 15.67 -19.64
CA GLN A 101 -38.26 14.46 -18.83
C GLN A 101 -37.79 13.24 -19.63
N SER A 102 -38.21 13.10 -20.90
CA SER A 102 -37.76 12.02 -21.77
C SER A 102 -36.26 12.07 -22.02
N LYS A 103 -35.71 13.27 -22.26
CA LYS A 103 -34.27 13.48 -22.46
C LYS A 103 -33.46 13.16 -21.21
N ASN A 104 -33.92 13.58 -20.04
CA ASN A 104 -33.29 13.26 -18.76
C ASN A 104 -33.30 11.75 -18.49
N ARG A 105 -34.41 11.08 -18.79
CA ARG A 105 -34.53 9.63 -18.66
C ARG A 105 -33.53 8.89 -19.55
N GLU A 106 -33.40 9.30 -20.82
CA GLU A 106 -32.45 8.68 -21.74
C GLU A 106 -30.99 8.95 -21.33
N ALA A 107 -30.68 10.16 -20.84
CA ALA A 107 -29.35 10.47 -20.31
C ALA A 107 -28.99 9.59 -19.09
N LEU A 108 -29.92 9.38 -18.16
CA LEU A 108 -29.72 8.50 -17.00
C LEU A 108 -29.55 7.03 -17.41
N LYS A 109 -30.34 6.55 -18.37
CA LYS A 109 -30.17 5.19 -18.92
C LYS A 109 -28.80 5.02 -19.56
N GLN A 110 -28.31 6.01 -20.29
CA GLN A 110 -26.97 5.98 -20.86
C GLN A 110 -25.90 5.96 -19.77
N ALA A 111 -26.05 6.80 -18.73
CA ALA A 111 -25.14 6.79 -17.58
C ALA A 111 -25.10 5.44 -16.87
N LEU A 112 -26.24 4.76 -16.71
CA LEU A 112 -26.32 3.41 -16.14
C LEU A 112 -25.56 2.37 -16.99
N ARG A 113 -25.68 2.43 -18.32
CA ARG A 113 -24.94 1.53 -19.23
C ARG A 113 -23.43 1.74 -19.11
N ASN A 114 -22.99 3.00 -19.17
CA ASN A 114 -21.58 3.35 -19.02
C ASN A 114 -21.03 2.92 -17.65
N ASN A 115 -21.81 3.12 -16.59
CA ASN A 115 -21.40 2.71 -15.25
C ASN A 115 -21.33 1.19 -15.10
N ARG A 116 -22.20 0.43 -15.77
CA ARG A 116 -22.12 -1.04 -15.79
C ARG A 116 -20.78 -1.52 -16.35
N GLU A 117 -20.32 -0.94 -17.46
CA GLU A 117 -18.99 -1.22 -18.01
C GLU A 117 -17.88 -0.84 -17.02
N ALA A 118 -18.00 0.30 -16.36
CA ALA A 118 -17.06 0.74 -15.33
C ALA A 118 -16.97 -0.24 -14.14
N ILE A 119 -18.10 -0.80 -13.69
CA ILE A 119 -18.14 -1.82 -12.63
C ILE A 119 -17.39 -3.07 -13.07
N HIS A 120 -17.65 -3.58 -14.28
CA HIS A 120 -16.95 -4.77 -14.78
C HIS A 120 -15.44 -4.54 -14.89
N ASN A 121 -15.02 -3.37 -15.36
CA ASN A 121 -13.60 -3.01 -15.45
C ASN A 121 -12.95 -2.89 -14.07
N ALA A 122 -13.61 -2.22 -13.12
CA ALA A 122 -13.12 -2.09 -11.75
C ALA A 122 -13.01 -3.45 -11.05
N TYR A 123 -14.00 -4.32 -11.27
CA TYR A 123 -13.98 -5.69 -10.75
C TYR A 123 -12.87 -6.53 -11.37
N ALA A 124 -12.67 -6.49 -12.69
CA ALA A 124 -11.58 -7.19 -13.35
C ALA A 124 -10.22 -6.73 -12.82
N PHE A 125 -10.03 -5.42 -12.61
CA PHE A 125 -8.80 -4.88 -12.05
C PHE A 125 -8.58 -5.31 -10.60
N ALA A 126 -9.63 -5.31 -9.77
CA ALA A 126 -9.55 -5.84 -8.41
C ALA A 126 -9.19 -7.33 -8.41
N LYS A 127 -9.81 -8.13 -9.27
CA LYS A 127 -9.55 -9.58 -9.41
C LYS A 127 -8.10 -9.89 -9.78
N LEU A 128 -7.45 -9.06 -10.61
CA LEU A 128 -6.04 -9.25 -10.99
C LEU A 128 -5.05 -9.11 -9.81
N HIS A 129 -5.45 -8.46 -8.71
CA HIS A 129 -4.58 -8.33 -7.54
C HIS A 129 -4.52 -9.61 -6.70
N PHE A 130 -5.55 -10.45 -6.77
CA PHE A 130 -5.70 -11.62 -5.91
C PHE A 130 -5.36 -12.90 -6.67
N LYS A 131 -4.92 -13.93 -5.91
CA LYS A 131 -4.58 -15.21 -6.51
C LYS A 131 -5.85 -15.90 -7.01
N PRO A 132 -5.79 -16.62 -8.15
CA PRO A 132 -6.88 -17.47 -8.56
C PRO A 132 -7.14 -18.54 -7.48
N ASN A 133 -8.40 -18.79 -7.16
CA ASN A 133 -8.86 -19.75 -6.15
C ASN A 133 -8.42 -19.45 -4.71
N ASP A 134 -8.12 -18.19 -4.39
CA ASP A 134 -7.92 -17.79 -2.99
C ASP A 134 -9.25 -17.92 -2.22
N PRO A 135 -9.33 -18.78 -1.18
CA PRO A 135 -10.57 -19.00 -0.45
C PRO A 135 -11.09 -17.73 0.24
N ASP A 136 -10.20 -16.80 0.62
CA ASP A 136 -10.63 -15.56 1.26
C ASP A 136 -11.25 -14.61 0.21
N PHE A 137 -10.67 -14.55 -0.98
CA PHE A 137 -11.19 -13.73 -2.08
C PHE A 137 -12.46 -14.30 -2.70
N LEU A 138 -12.65 -15.62 -2.68
CA LEU A 138 -13.86 -16.28 -3.21
C LEU A 138 -15.16 -15.73 -2.60
N HIS A 139 -15.13 -15.34 -1.32
CA HIS A 139 -16.27 -14.74 -0.65
C HIS A 139 -16.60 -13.34 -1.19
N VAL A 140 -15.57 -12.56 -1.52
CA VAL A 140 -15.70 -11.24 -2.16
C VAL A 140 -16.27 -11.43 -3.57
N GLU A 141 -15.72 -12.37 -4.34
CA GLU A 141 -16.18 -12.71 -5.69
C GLU A 141 -17.65 -13.12 -5.71
N THR A 142 -18.06 -14.04 -4.82
CA THR A 142 -19.46 -14.48 -4.70
C THR A 142 -20.41 -13.30 -4.44
N LYS A 143 -20.01 -12.34 -3.60
CA LYS A 143 -20.82 -11.15 -3.29
C LYS A 143 -20.86 -10.15 -4.45
N VAL A 144 -19.77 -10.01 -5.21
CA VAL A 144 -19.78 -9.20 -6.43
C VAL A 144 -20.65 -9.84 -7.50
N ASP A 145 -20.59 -11.16 -7.67
CA ASP A 145 -21.43 -11.89 -8.63
C ASP A 145 -22.92 -11.74 -8.27
N GLN A 146 -23.27 -11.81 -6.98
CA GLN A 146 -24.63 -11.50 -6.52
C GLN A 146 -25.02 -10.07 -6.89
N ALA A 147 -24.16 -9.08 -6.64
CA ALA A 147 -24.43 -7.68 -6.99
C ALA A 147 -24.62 -7.49 -8.50
N LEU A 148 -23.80 -8.14 -9.32
CA LEU A 148 -23.91 -8.11 -10.78
C LEU A 148 -25.19 -8.79 -11.28
N GLN A 149 -25.61 -9.90 -10.66
CA GLN A 149 -26.89 -10.54 -10.98
C GLN A 149 -28.09 -9.62 -10.66
N LEU A 150 -28.03 -8.86 -9.57
CA LEU A 150 -29.04 -7.84 -9.26
C LEU A 150 -29.06 -6.72 -10.32
N ILE A 151 -27.88 -6.24 -10.71
CA ILE A 151 -27.70 -5.18 -11.73
C ILE A 151 -28.22 -5.61 -13.10
N ASP A 152 -28.01 -6.88 -13.46
CA ASP A 152 -28.39 -7.43 -14.76
C ASP A 152 -29.90 -7.68 -14.89
N GLY A 153 -30.67 -7.43 -13.82
CA GLY A 153 -32.12 -7.57 -13.82
C GLY A 153 -32.59 -9.03 -13.83
N ASN A 154 -31.71 -9.98 -13.50
CA ASN A 154 -32.01 -11.40 -13.49
C ASN A 154 -32.74 -11.85 -12.22
N LEU A 155 -33.41 -10.92 -11.53
CA LEU A 155 -34.19 -11.23 -10.34
C LEU A 155 -35.60 -11.70 -10.70
N PRO A 156 -36.02 -12.90 -10.27
CA PRO A 156 -37.38 -13.36 -10.43
C PRO A 156 -38.31 -12.51 -9.53
N GLY A 157 -38.96 -11.51 -10.12
CA GLY A 157 -40.10 -10.85 -9.47
C GLY A 157 -40.15 -9.32 -9.51
N GLY A 158 -39.94 -8.68 -10.67
CA GLY A 158 -40.44 -7.31 -10.95
C GLY A 158 -40.23 -6.27 -9.84
N ASN A 159 -39.11 -6.38 -9.13
CA ASN A 159 -38.87 -5.70 -7.87
C ASN A 159 -38.79 -4.18 -8.11
N SER A 160 -39.52 -3.40 -7.29
CA SER A 160 -39.51 -1.94 -7.37
C SER A 160 -38.07 -1.42 -7.20
N GLY A 161 -37.67 -0.37 -7.90
CA GLY A 161 -36.29 0.14 -7.85
C GLY A 161 -35.79 0.48 -6.44
N GLN A 162 -36.69 0.70 -5.49
CA GLN A 162 -36.36 0.86 -4.07
C GLN A 162 -35.83 -0.42 -3.41
N THR A 163 -36.44 -1.57 -3.71
CA THR A 163 -35.99 -2.87 -3.18
C THR A 163 -34.62 -3.26 -3.72
N LEU A 164 -34.39 -3.05 -5.03
CA LEU A 164 -33.08 -3.22 -5.66
C LEU A 164 -31.99 -2.39 -4.98
N ARG A 165 -32.27 -1.11 -4.74
CA ARG A 165 -31.33 -0.21 -4.05
C ARG A 165 -31.00 -0.70 -2.64
N ALA A 166 -32.01 -1.11 -1.87
CA ALA A 166 -31.81 -1.58 -0.51
C ALA A 166 -30.93 -2.85 -0.47
N GLU A 167 -31.24 -3.82 -1.33
CA GLU A 167 -30.50 -5.08 -1.43
C GLU A 167 -29.05 -4.85 -1.91
N LEU A 168 -28.87 -4.03 -2.94
CA LEU A 168 -27.53 -3.70 -3.45
C LEU A 168 -26.69 -2.94 -2.41
N MET A 169 -27.30 -2.02 -1.64
CA MET A 169 -26.61 -1.34 -0.52
C MET A 169 -26.20 -2.30 0.59
N LEU A 170 -27.00 -3.33 0.90
CA LEU A 170 -26.62 -4.38 1.84
C LEU A 170 -25.41 -5.17 1.32
N LEU A 171 -25.42 -5.59 0.05
CA LEU A 171 -24.28 -6.27 -0.56
C LEU A 171 -23.01 -5.42 -0.57
N ILE A 172 -23.12 -4.11 -0.83
CA ILE A 172 -21.98 -3.18 -0.77
C ILE A 172 -21.39 -3.10 0.65
N ASN A 173 -22.21 -3.13 1.69
CA ASN A 173 -21.75 -3.12 3.08
C ASN A 173 -21.06 -4.44 3.46
N ASP A 174 -21.62 -5.58 3.03
CA ASP A 174 -20.98 -6.89 3.17
C ASP A 174 -19.62 -6.90 2.48
N LEU A 175 -19.59 -6.44 1.21
CA LEU A 175 -18.37 -6.37 0.39
C LEU A 175 -17.32 -5.47 1.04
N THR A 176 -17.73 -4.34 1.61
CA THR A 176 -16.83 -3.44 2.36
C THR A 176 -16.22 -4.15 3.57
N THR A 177 -17.02 -4.93 4.30
CA THR A 177 -16.56 -5.66 5.49
C THR A 177 -15.61 -6.79 5.12
N LEU A 178 -15.95 -7.59 4.10
CA LEU A 178 -15.09 -8.64 3.56
C LEU A 178 -13.77 -8.09 3.02
N SER A 179 -13.83 -6.99 2.25
CA SER A 179 -12.64 -6.31 1.71
C SER A 179 -11.68 -5.86 2.81
N ARG A 180 -12.20 -5.30 3.91
CA ARG A 180 -11.37 -4.92 5.07
C ARG A 180 -10.72 -6.13 5.73
N GLY A 181 -11.46 -7.22 5.91
CA GLY A 181 -10.94 -8.47 6.46
C GLY A 181 -9.83 -9.06 5.60
N LEU A 182 -10.06 -9.14 4.29
CA LEU A 182 -9.08 -9.61 3.31
C LEU A 182 -7.80 -8.77 3.32
N LEU A 183 -7.92 -7.45 3.21
CA LEU A 183 -6.76 -6.54 3.22
C LEU A 183 -5.98 -6.62 4.54
N LYS A 184 -6.67 -6.79 5.68
CA LYS A 184 -6.01 -6.98 6.98
C LYS A 184 -5.22 -8.29 7.01
N LYS A 185 -5.79 -9.38 6.53
CA LYS A 185 -5.12 -10.68 6.46
C LYS A 185 -3.88 -10.62 5.58
N GLU A 186 -4.00 -10.03 4.39
CA GLU A 186 -2.87 -9.86 3.48
C GLU A 186 -1.80 -8.93 4.05
N TRP A 187 -2.19 -7.88 4.76
CA TRP A 187 -1.27 -7.01 5.48
C TRP A 187 -0.49 -7.75 6.58
N GLU A 188 -1.16 -8.62 7.35
CA GLU A 188 -0.51 -9.47 8.34
C GLU A 188 0.43 -10.50 7.69
N ASN A 189 0.05 -11.06 6.54
CA ASN A 189 0.91 -11.94 5.74
C ASN A 189 2.16 -11.21 5.24
N ILE A 190 2.01 -9.97 4.75
CA ILE A 190 3.10 -9.11 4.30
C ILE A 190 4.04 -8.76 5.45
N LYS A 191 3.49 -8.35 6.61
CA LYS A 191 4.26 -8.07 7.82
C LYS A 191 5.00 -9.29 8.36
N GLY A 192 4.39 -10.46 8.25
CA GLY A 192 5.00 -11.72 8.63
C GLY A 192 6.23 -12.07 7.79
N GLY A 193 6.38 -11.43 6.63
CA GLY A 193 7.44 -11.68 5.66
C GLY A 193 7.34 -13.07 5.02
N GLU A 194 8.16 -13.29 4.00
CA GLU A 194 8.27 -14.62 3.40
C GLU A 194 8.88 -15.61 4.39
N ARG A 195 8.40 -16.86 4.40
CA ARG A 195 8.99 -17.93 5.21
C ARG A 195 10.48 -18.08 4.94
N ALA A 196 10.89 -17.97 3.68
CA ALA A 196 12.29 -18.00 3.27
C ALA A 196 13.09 -16.87 3.94
N TYR A 197 12.54 -15.65 4.02
CA TYR A 197 13.19 -14.53 4.70
C TYR A 197 13.36 -14.79 6.20
N ARG A 198 12.32 -15.30 6.87
CA ARG A 198 12.42 -15.65 8.30
C ARG A 198 13.57 -16.62 8.55
N LEU A 199 13.77 -17.59 7.66
CA LEU A 199 14.89 -18.50 7.72
C LEU A 199 16.21 -17.76 7.47
N THR A 200 16.35 -17.00 6.38
CA THR A 200 17.60 -16.27 6.06
C THR A 200 18.02 -15.33 7.18
N ARG A 201 17.08 -14.65 7.83
CA ARG A 201 17.36 -13.78 8.99
C ARG A 201 17.91 -14.57 10.17
N ILE A 202 17.39 -15.78 10.42
CA ILE A 202 17.91 -16.67 11.46
C ILE A 202 19.32 -17.17 11.08
N TRP A 203 19.52 -17.58 9.83
CA TRP A 203 20.82 -18.01 9.32
C TRP A 203 21.86 -16.89 9.37
N ALA A 204 21.51 -15.66 8.99
CA ALA A 204 22.41 -14.51 9.06
C ALA A 204 22.82 -14.19 10.50
N LYS A 205 21.89 -14.23 11.46
CA LYS A 205 22.22 -14.05 12.89
C LYS A 205 23.14 -15.14 13.41
N ARG A 206 22.83 -16.40 13.11
CA ARG A 206 23.63 -17.56 13.54
C ARG A 206 25.00 -17.58 12.88
N GLY A 207 25.07 -17.32 11.57
CA GLY A 207 26.29 -17.25 10.79
C GLY A 207 27.16 -16.06 11.19
N GLY A 208 26.57 -14.89 11.44
CA GLY A 208 27.27 -13.73 11.98
C GLY A 208 27.86 -13.99 13.36
N LEU A 209 27.09 -14.61 14.27
CA LEU A 209 27.59 -14.97 15.61
C LEU A 209 28.71 -16.02 15.54
N ALA A 210 28.56 -17.04 14.69
CA ALA A 210 29.58 -18.06 14.48
C ALA A 210 30.85 -17.46 13.85
N GLY A 211 30.70 -16.59 12.85
CA GLY A 211 31.82 -15.89 12.20
C GLY A 211 32.55 -14.95 13.14
N ALA A 212 31.82 -14.18 13.97
CA ALA A 212 32.40 -13.34 15.00
C ALA A 212 33.16 -14.17 16.04
N GLY A 213 32.58 -15.29 16.49
CA GLY A 213 33.24 -16.21 17.42
C GLY A 213 34.52 -16.80 16.83
N ALA A 214 34.49 -17.27 15.58
CA ALA A 214 35.68 -17.77 14.88
C ALA A 214 36.76 -16.69 14.74
N LEU A 215 36.36 -15.45 14.42
CA LEU A 215 37.28 -14.33 14.33
C LEU A 215 37.92 -13.98 15.68
N THR A 216 37.14 -13.99 16.77
CA THR A 216 37.67 -13.77 18.13
C THR A 216 38.67 -14.84 18.53
N VAL A 217 38.39 -16.11 18.23
CA VAL A 217 39.32 -17.22 18.49
C VAL A 217 40.61 -17.05 17.68
N LEU A 218 40.51 -16.73 16.39
CA LEU A 218 41.68 -16.48 15.54
C LEU A 218 42.53 -15.33 16.07
N LEU A 219 41.93 -14.20 16.40
CA LEU A 219 42.64 -13.05 16.97
C LEU A 219 43.27 -13.38 18.32
N GLY A 220 42.59 -14.18 19.16
CA GLY A 220 43.14 -14.67 20.43
C GLY A 220 44.37 -15.55 20.23
N CYS A 221 44.31 -16.53 19.33
CA CYS A 221 45.44 -17.39 18.99
C CYS A 221 46.63 -16.57 18.45
N PHE A 222 46.37 -15.61 17.56
CA PHE A 222 47.39 -14.71 17.03
C PHE A 222 48.00 -13.82 18.13
N GLY A 223 47.18 -13.29 19.04
CA GLY A 223 47.65 -12.48 20.17
C GLY A 223 48.57 -13.27 21.10
N VAL A 224 48.22 -14.52 21.42
CA VAL A 224 49.07 -15.40 22.25
C VAL A 224 50.39 -15.72 21.53
N ALA A 225 50.34 -16.07 20.24
CA ALA A 225 51.56 -16.34 19.47
C ALA A 225 52.48 -15.12 19.39
N ALA A 226 51.92 -13.91 19.21
CA ALA A 226 52.67 -12.66 19.21
C ALA A 226 53.34 -12.39 20.57
N LEU A 227 52.64 -12.63 21.69
CA LEU A 227 53.20 -12.47 23.04
C LEU A 227 54.34 -13.45 23.32
N LEU A 228 54.22 -14.71 22.86
CA LEU A 228 55.28 -15.72 23.01
C LEU A 228 56.52 -15.32 22.21
N ASN A 229 56.37 -14.90 20.95
CA ASN A 229 57.49 -14.43 20.12
C ASN A 229 58.13 -13.15 20.67
N TRP A 230 57.33 -12.22 21.22
CA TRP A 230 57.86 -11.01 21.85
C TRP A 230 58.83 -11.36 22.98
N LYS A 231 58.46 -12.32 23.83
CA LYS A 231 59.27 -12.75 24.97
C LYS A 231 60.65 -13.27 24.55
N GLU A 232 60.71 -14.12 23.52
CA GLU A 232 61.99 -14.61 22.98
C GLU A 232 62.88 -13.47 22.47
N THR A 233 62.29 -12.51 21.73
CA THR A 233 63.07 -11.37 21.23
C THR A 233 63.55 -10.43 22.32
N SER A 234 62.77 -10.24 23.40
CA SER A 234 63.21 -9.42 24.54
C SER A 234 64.37 -10.06 25.30
N ASP A 235 64.36 -11.38 25.47
CA ASP A 235 65.43 -12.11 26.16
C ASP A 235 66.74 -12.03 25.36
N ILE A 236 66.68 -12.18 24.02
CA ILE A 236 67.84 -12.02 23.14
C ILE A 236 68.37 -10.58 23.16
N ALA A 237 67.48 -9.58 23.11
CA ALA A 237 67.88 -8.17 23.15
C ALA A 237 68.54 -7.78 24.49
N MET A 238 68.09 -8.36 25.60
CA MET A 238 68.68 -8.14 26.92
C MET A 238 70.09 -8.74 27.01
N LEU A 239 70.29 -9.95 26.47
CA LEU A 239 71.62 -10.58 26.37
C LEU A 239 72.57 -9.80 25.45
N ALA A 240 72.07 -9.27 24.32
CA ALA A 240 72.87 -8.46 23.41
C ALA A 240 73.34 -7.14 24.07
N LYS A 241 72.50 -6.49 24.88
CA LYS A 241 72.87 -5.27 25.62
C LYS A 241 73.95 -5.51 26.68
N LEU A 242 74.05 -6.70 27.25
CA LEU A 242 75.11 -7.06 28.18
C LEU A 242 76.47 -7.26 27.48
N GLY A 243 76.48 -7.50 26.16
CA GLY A 243 77.70 -7.70 25.37
C GLY A 243 78.35 -6.41 24.82
N THR A 244 77.66 -5.27 24.85
CA THR A 244 78.14 -4.01 24.25
C THR A 244 78.45 -2.97 25.32
N SER A 245 79.48 -3.22 26.13
CA SER A 245 80.11 -2.20 26.98
C SER A 245 81.55 -2.00 26.51
N LYS A 246 81.90 -0.74 26.21
CA LYS A 246 83.14 -0.21 25.61
C LYS A 246 83.27 -0.32 24.09
N SER A 247 82.96 0.79 23.39
CA SER A 247 83.98 1.69 22.85
C SER A 247 83.37 2.80 21.99
N GLY A 248 83.79 4.04 22.21
CA GLY A 248 84.09 4.99 21.14
C GLY A 248 82.92 5.77 20.54
N GLU A 249 82.70 6.96 21.08
CA GLU A 249 82.03 8.10 20.46
C GLU A 249 82.82 8.58 19.22
N PRO A 250 82.16 8.92 18.11
CA PRO A 250 82.58 10.12 17.38
C PRO A 250 81.41 11.00 16.90
N ALA A 251 81.82 12.24 16.66
CA ALA A 251 81.03 13.45 16.49
C ALA A 251 80.24 13.58 15.17
N ALA A 252 79.15 14.33 15.28
CA ALA A 252 78.59 15.35 14.38
C ALA A 252 78.79 15.23 12.86
N HIS A 253 77.67 15.24 12.11
CA HIS A 253 77.52 16.14 10.96
C HIS A 253 76.03 16.44 10.64
N SER A 254 75.82 17.69 10.26
CA SER A 254 74.58 18.44 10.02
C SER A 254 73.79 18.07 8.77
N ALA A 255 72.54 18.57 8.77
CA ALA A 255 71.71 18.99 7.62
C ALA A 255 71.07 17.83 6.82
N GLN A 256 69.80 17.87 6.37
CA GLN A 256 69.04 18.97 5.77
C GLN A 256 67.52 18.77 5.91
N ASN A 257 66.81 19.90 6.02
CA ASN A 257 65.38 20.06 5.80
C ASN A 257 64.97 19.66 4.38
N TYR A 258 63.88 18.89 4.23
CA TYR A 258 62.95 19.05 3.11
C TYR A 258 61.51 18.77 3.57
N SER A 259 60.76 19.87 3.64
CA SER A 259 59.30 19.94 3.70
C SER A 259 58.73 19.71 2.29
N VAL A 260 57.72 18.85 2.16
CA VAL A 260 56.77 18.88 1.04
C VAL A 260 55.37 18.59 1.58
N PRO A 261 54.37 19.45 1.28
CA PRO A 261 52.98 19.25 1.66
C PRO A 261 52.28 18.37 0.62
N VAL A 262 51.50 17.38 1.06
CA VAL A 262 50.58 16.65 0.17
C VAL A 262 49.16 17.02 0.53
N ALA A 263 48.53 17.69 -0.43
CA ALA A 263 47.20 18.25 -0.38
C ALA A 263 46.10 17.18 -0.29
N ALA A 264 45.02 17.56 0.39
CA ALA A 264 43.75 16.84 0.42
C ALA A 264 43.10 16.79 -0.97
N PRO A 265 42.54 15.66 -1.39
CA PRO A 265 41.50 15.66 -2.42
C PRO A 265 40.14 15.99 -1.76
N GLN A 266 39.63 17.19 -2.05
CA GLN A 266 38.20 17.44 -1.94
C GLN A 266 37.48 16.68 -3.05
N VAL A 267 36.65 15.72 -2.66
CA VAL A 267 35.67 15.10 -3.57
C VAL A 267 34.39 15.92 -3.45
N THR A 268 34.21 16.86 -4.38
CA THR A 268 32.92 17.48 -4.66
C THR A 268 32.07 16.47 -5.43
N ASN A 269 31.21 15.73 -4.72
CA ASN A 269 30.10 15.06 -5.37
C ASN A 269 29.02 16.10 -5.69
N ALA A 270 29.12 16.69 -6.88
CA ALA A 270 27.98 17.26 -7.57
C ALA A 270 27.03 16.11 -7.93
N CYS A 271 26.04 15.87 -7.07
CA CYS A 271 24.88 15.08 -7.46
C CYS A 271 24.05 15.97 -8.38
N ALA A 272 24.22 15.76 -9.69
CA ALA A 272 23.25 16.20 -10.68
C ALA A 272 21.91 15.56 -10.34
N GLU A 273 20.90 16.40 -10.11
CA GLU A 273 19.50 16.02 -10.18
C GLU A 273 19.24 15.34 -11.52
N ILE A 274 18.99 14.04 -11.49
CA ILE A 274 18.26 13.36 -12.55
C ILE A 274 16.78 13.57 -12.20
N PRO A 275 16.01 14.34 -12.99
CA PRO A 275 14.57 14.40 -12.79
C PRO A 275 13.99 12.99 -13.02
N PRO A 276 13.05 12.53 -12.17
CA PRO A 276 12.42 11.24 -12.37
C PRO A 276 11.71 11.19 -13.73
N PRO A 277 11.82 10.07 -14.47
CA PRO A 277 11.16 9.91 -15.74
C PRO A 277 9.64 9.83 -15.55
N GLY A 278 8.92 10.68 -16.29
CA GLY A 278 7.61 10.33 -16.83
C GLY A 278 6.46 10.23 -15.82
N VAL A 279 6.10 11.34 -15.18
CA VAL A 279 4.66 11.56 -14.95
C VAL A 279 4.07 11.87 -16.32
N THR A 280 3.40 10.88 -16.89
CA THR A 280 2.57 11.06 -18.07
C THR A 280 1.39 11.93 -17.64
N VAL A 281 1.55 13.23 -17.88
CA VAL A 281 0.48 14.21 -17.84
C VAL A 281 -0.47 13.86 -18.99
N VAL A 282 -1.54 13.14 -18.68
CA VAL A 282 -2.77 13.17 -19.49
C VAL A 282 -3.48 14.46 -19.10
N GLN A 283 -3.02 15.58 -19.67
CA GLN A 283 -3.76 16.83 -19.59
C GLN A 283 -4.89 16.75 -20.60
N GLN A 284 -6.08 16.60 -20.04
CA GLN A 284 -7.33 16.62 -20.75
C GLN A 284 -7.50 17.90 -21.55
N ILE A 285 -8.06 17.66 -22.73
CA ILE A 285 -8.56 18.61 -23.71
C ILE A 285 -9.45 19.66 -23.05
N ALA A 286 -9.22 20.88 -23.50
CA ALA A 286 -9.95 22.09 -23.17
C ALA A 286 -11.48 21.94 -23.23
N THR A 287 -12.15 22.52 -22.25
CA THR A 287 -13.46 23.15 -22.45
C THR A 287 -13.41 24.56 -21.89
N ASN A 288 -13.38 25.53 -22.81
CA ASN A 288 -13.74 26.92 -22.58
C ASN A 288 -15.18 27.02 -22.05
N GLY A 289 -15.45 27.97 -21.15
CA GLY A 289 -16.81 28.30 -20.74
C GLY A 289 -16.94 29.18 -19.50
N GLU A 290 -16.58 30.45 -19.66
CA GLU A 290 -17.21 31.65 -19.08
C GLU A 290 -17.64 31.70 -17.59
N GLY A 291 -16.86 32.51 -16.87
CA GLY A 291 -17.22 33.53 -15.87
C GLY A 291 -18.62 33.59 -15.25
N ARG A 292 -18.65 33.54 -13.91
CA ARG A 292 -19.51 34.42 -13.11
C ARG A 292 -18.92 34.64 -11.71
N MET A 293 -18.71 35.90 -11.36
CA MET A 293 -18.41 36.36 -10.00
C MET A 293 -19.57 36.04 -9.07
N GLU A 294 -19.30 35.61 -7.83
CA GLU A 294 -20.00 36.10 -6.63
C GLU A 294 -19.31 35.65 -5.33
N SER A 295 -18.90 36.66 -4.56
CA SER A 295 -18.88 36.80 -3.10
C SER A 295 -18.66 35.59 -2.17
N SER A 296 -17.46 35.59 -1.56
CA SER A 296 -17.21 35.49 -0.11
C SER A 296 -18.42 35.39 0.83
N THR A 297 -18.55 34.29 1.56
CA THR A 297 -19.04 34.27 2.96
C THR A 297 -18.49 33.04 3.70
N THR A 298 -17.86 33.29 4.84
CA THR A 298 -17.37 32.33 5.84
C THR A 298 -18.53 31.60 6.54
N PRO A 299 -18.42 30.30 6.87
CA PRO A 299 -19.37 29.66 7.77
C PRO A 299 -18.81 29.58 9.20
N THR A 300 -19.55 30.24 10.09
CA THR A 300 -19.46 30.19 11.54
C THR A 300 -19.88 28.82 12.06
N THR A 301 -19.08 28.24 12.95
CA THR A 301 -19.33 26.99 13.67
C THR A 301 -20.49 27.14 14.66
N PRO A 302 -21.47 26.22 14.74
CA PRO A 302 -22.36 26.13 15.87
C PRO A 302 -21.96 25.00 16.83
N THR A 303 -21.62 25.42 18.05
CA THR A 303 -21.57 24.65 19.29
C THR A 303 -22.89 23.90 19.50
N THR A 304 -22.85 22.58 19.65
CA THR A 304 -24.02 21.76 20.04
C THR A 304 -23.74 21.07 21.37
N ALA A 305 -24.59 21.35 22.36
CA ALA A 305 -24.61 20.78 23.71
C ALA A 305 -25.14 19.33 23.72
N PRO A 306 -24.90 18.55 24.80
CA PRO A 306 -25.28 17.14 24.84
C PRO A 306 -26.73 16.96 25.29
N VAL A 307 -27.56 16.32 24.46
CA VAL A 307 -28.92 15.88 24.83
C VAL A 307 -28.84 14.47 25.40
N THR A 308 -29.15 14.40 26.69
CA THR A 308 -29.44 13.20 27.47
C THR A 308 -30.77 12.54 27.08
N SER A 309 -30.82 11.22 27.32
CA SER A 309 -31.99 10.34 27.47
C SER A 309 -32.48 9.58 26.23
N ARG A 310 -32.27 8.25 26.26
CA ARG A 310 -33.14 7.26 25.60
C ARG A 310 -33.55 6.17 26.60
N PRO A 311 -34.81 5.71 26.56
CA PRO A 311 -35.36 4.73 27.48
C PRO A 311 -35.00 3.29 27.05
N LYS A 312 -34.83 2.41 28.05
CA LYS A 312 -34.72 0.95 27.90
C LYS A 312 -36.08 0.38 27.49
N THR A 313 -36.23 -0.04 26.25
CA THR A 313 -37.30 -0.97 25.84
C THR A 313 -36.79 -2.41 25.98
N ARG A 314 -37.44 -3.14 26.88
CA ARG A 314 -37.24 -4.56 27.21
C ARG A 314 -37.89 -5.40 26.11
N VAL A 315 -37.08 -5.98 25.23
CA VAL A 315 -37.54 -6.99 24.26
C VAL A 315 -37.67 -8.33 24.97
N LYS A 316 -38.88 -8.89 24.93
CA LYS A 316 -39.30 -10.18 25.49
C LYS A 316 -38.99 -11.25 24.44
N ALA A 317 -38.14 -12.22 24.77
CA ALA A 317 -37.83 -13.36 23.90
C ALA A 317 -39.02 -14.34 23.85
N PRO A 318 -39.40 -14.89 22.68
CA PRO A 318 -40.30 -16.03 22.61
C PRO A 318 -39.54 -17.35 22.83
N ALA A 319 -40.21 -18.25 23.54
CA ALA A 319 -39.76 -19.60 23.84
C ALA A 319 -39.64 -20.44 22.55
N CYS A 320 -38.53 -21.18 22.44
CA CYS A 320 -38.30 -22.15 21.38
C CYS A 320 -38.82 -23.51 21.87
N GLU A 321 -39.92 -23.96 21.28
CA GLU A 321 -40.53 -25.26 21.49
C GLU A 321 -39.92 -26.24 20.48
N ILE A 322 -39.12 -27.19 20.97
CA ILE A 322 -38.52 -28.26 20.17
C ILE A 322 -39.45 -29.47 20.28
N ALA A 323 -40.30 -29.65 19.28
CA ALA A 323 -41.01 -30.91 19.06
C ALA A 323 -40.12 -31.82 18.19
N GLY A 324 -39.67 -32.93 18.78
CA GLY A 324 -39.02 -34.02 18.06
C GLY A 324 -40.03 -34.81 17.23
N THR A 325 -39.61 -35.30 16.08
CA THR A 325 -40.29 -36.41 15.40
C THR A 325 -39.23 -37.29 14.75
N THR A 326 -39.05 -38.44 15.36
CA THR A 326 -38.33 -39.60 14.84
C THR A 326 -39.29 -40.37 13.93
N GLN A 327 -38.91 -40.60 12.68
CA GLN A 327 -39.26 -41.78 11.89
C GLN A 327 -38.06 -42.18 11.05
#